data_AF-A0A6N6Q678-F1
#
_entry.id   AF-A0A6N6Q678-F1
#
_cell.length_a   1.000
_cell.length_b   1.000
_cell.length_c   1.000
_cell.angle_alpha   90.00
_cell.angle_beta   90.00
_cell.angle_gamma   90.00
#
_symmetry.space_group_name_H-M   'P 1'
#
loop_
_entity.id
_entity.type
_entity.pdbx_description
1 polymer ?
#
loop_
_entity_poly.entity_id
_entity_poly.type
_entity_poly.pdbx_seq_one_letter_code
_entity_poly.pdbx_strand_id
1 'polypeptide(L)'
;MTPPEAIAIAAYIRKHRSAAEQERILALAEANARTIAARVPGTGNPLPHPCALQGSDHVCCVYSERPLRCRPLHAVAIARDLANSAVGPSPSPVGPGHENAVAEGIEIGMVRAMKASGVDGRTYELNAALATAMKMPDAAERWAKGESLFDNPLR
;
A
#
# COMPACT_ATOMS: atom_id res chain seq x y z
N MET A 1 2.88 3.07 -4.07
CA MET A 1 1.53 3.58 -3.79
C MET A 1 1.53 5.08 -4.04
N THR A 2 0.56 5.59 -4.77
CA THR A 2 0.39 7.02 -5.04
C THR A 2 -0.34 7.74 -3.89
N PRO A 3 -0.24 9.08 -3.78
CA PRO A 3 -0.99 9.86 -2.80
C PRO A 3 -2.50 9.59 -2.80
N PRO A 4 -3.22 9.57 -3.94
CA PRO A 4 -4.66 9.32 -3.92
C PRO A 4 -5.03 7.94 -3.40
N GLU A 5 -4.22 6.91 -3.70
CA GLU A 5 -4.44 5.55 -3.17
C GLU A 5 -4.28 5.53 -1.64
N ALA A 6 -3.22 6.16 -1.10
CA ALA A 6 -2.99 6.25 0.34
C ALA A 6 -4.15 6.95 1.07
N ILE A 7 -4.60 8.07 0.50
CA ILE A 7 -5.68 8.90 1.03
C ILE A 7 -7.02 8.16 0.97
N ALA A 8 -7.33 7.50 -0.16
CA ALA A 8 -8.56 6.73 -0.32
C ALA A 8 -8.63 5.56 0.68
N ILE A 9 -7.53 4.83 0.87
CA ILE A 9 -7.46 3.75 1.84
C ILE A 9 -7.65 4.28 3.27
N ALA A 10 -6.97 5.37 3.64
CA ALA A 10 -7.12 5.97 4.96
C ALA A 10 -8.56 6.46 5.20
N ALA A 11 -9.19 7.10 4.22
CA ALA A 11 -10.58 7.53 4.28
C ALA A 11 -11.55 6.34 4.43
N TYR A 12 -11.32 5.25 3.68
CA TYR A 12 -12.10 4.03 3.78
C TYR A 12 -11.98 3.39 5.17
N ILE A 13 -10.76 3.30 5.72
CA ILE A 13 -10.50 2.76 7.06
C ILE A 13 -11.24 3.59 8.11
N ARG A 14 -11.13 4.93 8.06
CA ARG A 14 -11.84 5.83 8.98
C ARG A 14 -13.35 5.63 8.94
N LYS A 15 -13.91 5.38 7.76
CA LYS A 15 -15.36 5.23 7.55
C LYS A 15 -15.90 3.85 7.94
N HIS A 16 -15.14 2.77 7.76
CA HIS A 16 -15.68 1.40 7.82
C HIS A 16 -15.07 0.52 8.93
N ARG A 17 -14.04 0.99 9.65
CA ARG A 17 -13.35 0.20 10.67
C ARG A 17 -13.55 0.78 12.05
N SER A 18 -13.64 -0.09 13.05
CA SER A 18 -13.71 0.31 14.45
C SER A 18 -12.45 1.06 14.89
N ALA A 19 -12.54 1.91 15.91
CA ALA A 19 -11.38 2.65 16.41
C ALA A 19 -10.20 1.73 16.77
N ALA A 20 -10.49 0.56 17.38
CA ALA A 20 -9.49 -0.46 17.70
C ALA A 20 -8.81 -1.04 16.46
N GLU A 21 -9.56 -1.29 15.38
CA GLU A 21 -8.97 -1.74 14.11
C GLU A 21 -8.13 -0.63 13.46
N GLN A 22 -8.57 0.63 13.53
CA GLN A 22 -7.80 1.77 12.99
C GLN A 22 -6.46 1.90 13.73
N GLU A 23 -6.47 1.82 15.06
CA GLU A 23 -5.25 1.85 15.87
C GLU A 23 -4.32 0.68 15.55
N ARG A 24 -4.86 -0.54 15.43
CA ARG A 24 -4.08 -1.73 15.04
C ARG A 24 -3.44 -1.56 13.66
N ILE A 25 -4.19 -1.09 12.67
CA ILE A 25 -3.68 -0.90 11.29
C ILE A 25 -2.58 0.15 11.30
N LEU A 26 -2.77 1.27 12.00
CA LEU A 26 -1.78 2.34 12.11
C LEU A 26 -0.49 1.84 12.77
N ALA A 27 -0.59 1.15 13.91
CA ALA A 27 0.56 0.62 14.64
C ALA A 27 1.36 -0.38 13.78
N LEU A 28 0.67 -1.28 13.05
CA LEU A 28 1.33 -2.22 12.15
C LEU A 28 1.97 -1.52 10.95
N ALA A 29 1.30 -0.53 10.35
CA ALA A 29 1.87 0.25 9.26
C ALA A 29 3.15 0.97 9.70
N GLU A 30 3.15 1.61 10.86
CA GLU A 30 4.36 2.25 11.37
C GLU A 30 5.49 1.27 11.69
N ALA A 31 5.18 0.12 12.29
CA ALA A 31 6.16 -0.90 12.60
C ALA A 31 6.78 -1.50 11.33
N ASN A 32 5.95 -1.77 10.32
CA ASN A 32 6.39 -2.26 9.02
C ASN A 32 7.24 -1.20 8.29
N ALA A 33 6.82 0.07 8.30
CA ALA A 33 7.57 1.17 7.69
C ALA A 33 8.96 1.32 8.30
N ARG A 34 9.08 1.30 9.64
CA ARG A 34 10.38 1.31 10.34
C ARG A 34 11.24 0.12 9.96
N THR A 35 10.65 -1.07 9.93
CA THR A 35 11.36 -2.32 9.59
C THR A 35 11.87 -2.30 8.16
N ILE A 36 11.07 -1.79 7.20
CA ILE A 36 11.46 -1.68 5.79
C ILE A 36 12.54 -0.59 5.63
N ALA A 37 12.39 0.57 6.26
CA ALA A 37 13.35 1.66 6.18
C ALA A 37 14.73 1.32 6.76
N ALA A 38 14.78 0.47 7.80
CA ALA A 38 16.03 0.01 8.41
C ALA A 38 16.78 -1.03 7.57
N ARG A 39 16.20 -1.55 6.48
CA ARG A 39 16.85 -2.55 5.64
C ARG A 39 17.90 -1.91 4.75
N VAL A 40 19.06 -2.56 4.69
CA VAL A 40 20.08 -2.22 3.70
C VAL A 40 19.60 -2.73 2.33
N PRO A 41 19.56 -1.88 1.30
CA PRO A 41 19.25 -2.33 -0.06
C PRO A 41 20.19 -3.46 -0.49
N GLY A 42 19.64 -4.58 -0.94
CA GLY A 42 20.42 -5.73 -1.46
C GLY A 42 20.80 -6.81 -0.43
N THR A 43 20.45 -6.67 0.84
CA THR A 43 20.72 -7.71 1.85
C THR A 43 19.47 -8.52 2.20
N GLY A 44 19.39 -9.77 1.71
CA GLY A 44 18.47 -10.80 2.18
C GLY A 44 17.03 -10.73 1.65
N ASN A 45 16.37 -11.89 1.59
CA ASN A 45 14.95 -12.01 1.30
C ASN A 45 14.15 -11.31 2.41
N PRO A 46 13.11 -10.51 2.11
CA PRO A 46 12.25 -9.93 3.14
C PRO A 46 11.83 -11.01 4.13
N LEU A 47 12.12 -10.81 5.41
CA LEU A 47 11.38 -11.53 6.44
C LEU A 47 9.89 -11.28 6.16
N PRO A 48 9.06 -12.33 6.04
CA PRO A 48 7.65 -12.15 5.76
C PRO A 48 7.04 -11.42 6.96
N HIS A 49 6.49 -10.24 6.71
CA HIS A 49 5.73 -9.49 7.69
C HIS A 49 4.29 -9.43 7.21
N PRO A 50 3.29 -9.64 8.08
CA PRO A 50 1.90 -9.49 7.69
C PRO A 50 1.64 -8.07 7.22
N CYS A 51 0.89 -7.94 6.12
CA CYS A 51 0.46 -6.64 5.63
C CYS A 51 -0.40 -5.94 6.70
N ALA A 52 -0.20 -4.65 6.93
CA ALA A 52 -1.00 -3.88 7.89
C ALA A 52 -2.51 -3.90 7.57
N LEU A 53 -2.85 -4.08 6.29
CA LEU A 53 -4.21 -4.17 5.75
C LEU A 53 -4.77 -5.59 5.74
N GLN A 54 -4.07 -6.57 6.33
CA GLN A 54 -4.60 -7.90 6.56
C GLN A 54 -5.53 -7.87 7.79
N GLY A 55 -6.77 -8.32 7.58
CA GLY A 55 -7.77 -8.53 8.62
C GLY A 55 -7.43 -9.74 9.50
N SER A 56 -8.16 -9.89 10.59
CA SER A 56 -8.04 -11.05 11.50
C SER A 56 -8.44 -12.37 10.84
N ASP A 57 -9.23 -12.32 9.77
CA ASP A 57 -9.62 -13.44 8.92
C ASP A 57 -8.57 -13.77 7.83
N HIS A 58 -7.40 -13.13 7.89
CA HIS A 58 -6.33 -13.21 6.89
C HIS A 58 -6.72 -12.68 5.50
N VAL A 59 -7.84 -11.96 5.36
CA VAL A 59 -8.25 -11.32 4.09
C VAL A 59 -7.90 -9.84 4.12
N CYS A 60 -7.69 -9.21 2.96
CA CYS A 60 -7.45 -7.77 2.89
C CYS A 60 -8.70 -6.99 3.36
N CYS A 61 -8.57 -6.21 4.43
CA CYS A 61 -9.68 -5.44 5.01
C CYS A 61 -10.03 -4.17 4.20
N VAL A 62 -9.31 -3.87 3.12
CA VAL A 62 -9.60 -2.77 2.20
C VAL A 62 -9.71 -3.27 0.77
N TYR A 63 -10.30 -4.45 0.57
CA TYR A 63 -10.31 -5.12 -0.73
C TYR A 63 -10.81 -4.24 -1.90
N SER A 64 -11.84 -3.41 -1.68
CA SER A 64 -12.37 -2.49 -2.69
C SER A 64 -11.38 -1.38 -3.07
N GLU A 65 -10.59 -0.92 -2.09
CA GLU A 65 -9.61 0.17 -2.21
C GLU A 65 -8.18 -0.33 -2.42
N ARG A 66 -7.99 -1.60 -2.84
CA ARG A 66 -6.65 -2.13 -3.06
C ARG A 66 -5.88 -1.25 -4.05
N PRO A 67 -4.62 -0.89 -3.73
CA PRO A 67 -3.75 -0.18 -4.67
C PRO A 67 -3.64 -0.93 -5.99
N LEU A 68 -3.41 -0.22 -7.09
CA LEU A 68 -3.23 -0.78 -8.43
C LEU A 68 -2.22 -1.91 -8.45
N ARG A 69 -1.06 -1.75 -7.79
CA ARG A 69 -0.03 -2.79 -7.67
C ARG A 69 -0.48 -4.05 -6.93
N CYS A 70 -1.50 -3.95 -6.09
CA CYS A 70 -2.06 -5.09 -5.38
C CYS A 70 -3.19 -5.77 -6.18
N ARG A 71 -3.84 -5.11 -7.13
CA ARG A 71 -5.00 -5.66 -7.85
C ARG A 71 -4.73 -6.94 -8.67
N PRO A 72 -3.60 -7.07 -9.39
CA PRO A 72 -3.25 -8.31 -10.11
C PRO A 72 -3.02 -9.51 -9.18
N LEU A 73 -2.79 -9.27 -7.89
CA LEU A 73 -2.50 -10.33 -6.95
C LEU A 73 -3.82 -10.92 -6.42
N HIS A 74 -4.02 -12.22 -6.63
CA HIS A 74 -5.20 -12.95 -6.12
C HIS A 74 -5.19 -12.95 -4.58
N ALA A 75 -6.13 -12.27 -3.94
CA ALA A 75 -6.11 -12.10 -2.47
C ALA A 75 -6.12 -13.42 -1.69
N VAL A 76 -6.77 -14.46 -2.23
CA VAL A 76 -6.78 -15.80 -1.63
C VAL A 76 -5.41 -16.48 -1.75
N ALA A 77 -4.70 -16.28 -2.86
CA ALA A 77 -3.35 -16.82 -3.05
C ALA A 77 -2.34 -16.10 -2.13
N ILE A 78 -2.42 -14.77 -2.02
CA ILE A 78 -1.58 -13.98 -1.11
C ILE A 78 -1.83 -14.35 0.36
N ALA A 79 -3.10 -14.46 0.78
CA ALA A 79 -3.46 -14.83 2.15
C ALA A 79 -2.95 -16.23 2.53
N ARG A 80 -3.07 -17.18 1.59
CA ARG A 80 -2.55 -18.54 1.73
C ARG A 80 -1.03 -18.57 1.80
N ASP A 81 -0.35 -17.81 0.95
CA ASP A 81 1.12 -17.77 0.92
C ASP A 81 1.70 -17.09 2.16
N LEU A 82 1.09 -15.99 2.63
CA LEU A 82 1.47 -15.32 3.89
C LEU A 82 1.24 -16.23 5.11
N ALA A 83 0.16 -17.02 5.14
CA ALA A 83 -0.12 -17.98 6.21
C ALA A 83 0.82 -19.20 6.19
N ASN A 84 1.29 -19.61 5.00
CA ASN A 84 2.11 -20.82 4.82
C ASN A 84 3.63 -20.56 4.76
N SER A 85 4.10 -19.32 4.90
CA SER A 85 5.51 -18.94 4.78
C SER A 85 6.39 -19.32 5.99
N ALA A 86 6.29 -20.57 6.44
CA ALA A 86 7.31 -21.25 7.24
C ALA A 86 8.25 -22.12 6.39
N VAL A 87 8.00 -22.33 5.08
CA VAL A 87 8.86 -23.17 4.23
C VAL A 87 8.89 -22.65 2.78
N GLY A 88 10.07 -22.17 2.35
CA GLY A 88 10.44 -22.07 0.93
C GLY A 88 9.89 -20.88 0.13
N PRO A 89 10.47 -20.61 -1.06
CA PRO A 89 10.02 -19.54 -1.93
C PRO A 89 8.58 -19.84 -2.39
N SER A 90 7.66 -18.93 -2.04
CA SER A 90 6.31 -18.93 -2.62
C SER A 90 6.44 -19.02 -4.15
N PRO A 91 5.65 -19.87 -4.82
CA PRO A 91 5.59 -19.82 -6.27
C PRO A 91 5.16 -18.41 -6.61
N SER A 92 6.05 -17.66 -7.28
CA SER A 92 5.70 -16.35 -7.85
C SER A 92 4.34 -16.53 -8.51
N PRO A 93 3.29 -15.80 -8.07
CA PRO A 93 2.05 -15.80 -8.79
C PRO A 93 2.37 -15.05 -10.08
N VAL A 94 2.91 -15.76 -11.06
CA VAL A 94 2.87 -15.37 -12.46
C VAL A 94 1.39 -15.50 -12.86
N GLY A 95 0.57 -14.59 -12.32
CA GLY A 95 -0.69 -14.20 -12.96
C GLY A 95 -0.33 -13.55 -14.29
N PRO A 96 -1.16 -13.73 -15.33
CA PRO A 96 -0.79 -13.48 -16.72
C PRO A 96 -0.26 -12.05 -16.85
N GLY A 97 0.93 -11.86 -17.43
CA GLY A 97 1.61 -10.56 -17.50
C GLY A 97 0.76 -9.40 -18.02
N HIS A 98 -0.36 -9.71 -18.67
CA HIS A 98 -1.42 -8.77 -19.03
C HIS A 98 -1.99 -7.97 -17.85
N GLU A 99 -2.33 -8.59 -16.71
CA GLU A 99 -2.95 -7.88 -15.58
C GLU A 99 -1.96 -6.90 -14.93
N ASN A 100 -0.70 -7.32 -14.80
CA ASN A 100 0.39 -6.47 -14.35
C ASN A 100 0.63 -5.31 -15.33
N ALA A 101 0.66 -5.58 -16.64
CA ALA A 101 0.84 -4.55 -17.66
C ALA A 101 -0.33 -3.54 -17.67
N VAL A 102 -1.56 -3.98 -17.46
CA VAL A 102 -2.73 -3.10 -17.33
C VAL A 102 -2.61 -2.24 -16.06
N ALA A 103 -2.30 -2.83 -14.91
CA ALA A 103 -2.12 -2.09 -13.67
C ALA A 103 -1.00 -1.04 -13.76
N GLU A 104 0.14 -1.43 -14.34
CA GLU A 104 1.28 -0.54 -14.59
C GLU A 104 0.91 0.59 -15.58
N GLY A 105 0.21 0.27 -16.67
CA GLY A 105 -0.26 1.27 -17.63
C GLY A 105 -1.19 2.32 -16.99
N ILE A 106 -2.11 1.88 -16.14
CA ILE A 106 -3.00 2.77 -15.37
C ILE A 106 -2.18 3.62 -14.39
N GLU A 107 -1.25 3.02 -13.64
CA GLU A 107 -0.37 3.72 -12.70
C GLU A 107 0.43 4.82 -13.43
N ILE A 108 1.06 4.49 -14.57
CA ILE A 108 1.81 5.44 -15.40
C ILE A 108 0.92 6.58 -15.88
N GLY A 109 -0.28 6.27 -16.39
CA GLY A 109 -1.24 7.27 -16.86
C GLY A 109 -1.65 8.22 -15.74
N MET A 110 -1.95 7.69 -14.56
CA MET A 110 -2.33 8.45 -13.38
C MET A 110 -1.19 9.35 -12.88
N VAL A 111 0.03 8.82 -12.79
CA VAL A 111 1.24 9.58 -12.41
C VAL A 111 1.49 10.73 -13.38
N ARG A 112 1.36 10.50 -14.69
CA ARG A 112 1.51 11.55 -15.71
C ARG A 112 0.44 12.64 -15.58
N ALA A 113 -0.82 12.24 -15.38
CA ALA A 113 -1.91 13.19 -15.19
C ALA A 113 -1.71 14.05 -13.93
N MET A 114 -1.35 13.44 -12.79
CA MET A 114 -1.04 14.16 -11.55
C MET A 114 0.09 15.17 -11.74
N LYS A 115 1.19 14.74 -12.38
CA LYS A 115 2.33 15.61 -12.70
C LYS A 115 1.92 16.79 -13.60
N ALA A 116 1.10 16.53 -14.62
CA ALA A 116 0.60 17.57 -15.53
C ALA A 116 -0.32 18.59 -14.80
N SER A 117 -1.05 18.15 -13.78
CA SER A 117 -1.90 18.99 -12.94
C SER A 117 -1.15 19.72 -11.81
N GLY A 118 0.17 19.56 -11.71
CA GLY A 118 0.98 20.23 -10.68
C GLY A 118 0.83 19.69 -9.26
N VAL A 119 0.24 18.50 -9.10
CA VAL A 119 0.11 17.81 -7.81
C VAL A 119 1.13 16.69 -7.69
N ASP A 120 1.41 16.25 -6.46
CA ASP A 120 2.35 15.17 -6.22
C ASP A 120 1.84 13.85 -6.81
N GLY A 121 2.54 13.35 -7.84
CA GLY A 121 2.27 12.07 -8.47
C GLY A 121 3.33 11.00 -8.23
N ARG A 122 4.25 11.20 -7.27
CA ARG A 122 5.30 10.20 -6.98
C ARG A 122 4.70 8.94 -6.33
N THR A 123 5.49 7.87 -6.32
CA THR A 123 5.10 6.63 -5.64
C THR A 123 5.86 6.49 -4.32
N TYR A 124 5.21 5.90 -3.33
CA TYR A 124 5.70 5.75 -1.97
C TYR A 124 5.56 4.31 -1.48
N GLU A 125 6.35 3.94 -0.46
CA GLU A 125 6.20 2.68 0.26
C GLU A 125 4.83 2.63 0.96
N LEU A 126 4.15 1.50 0.88
CA LEU A 126 2.75 1.35 1.27
C LEU A 126 2.52 1.71 2.74
N ASN A 127 3.31 1.14 3.63
CA ASN A 127 3.10 1.28 5.06
C ASN A 127 3.40 2.71 5.54
N ALA A 128 4.49 3.31 5.03
CA ALA A 128 4.85 4.69 5.33
C ALA A 128 3.76 5.67 4.85
N ALA A 129 3.32 5.56 3.60
CA ALA A 129 2.30 6.46 3.08
C ALA A 129 0.93 6.26 3.76
N LEU A 130 0.55 5.02 4.07
CA LEU A 130 -0.68 4.74 4.80
C LEU A 130 -0.64 5.38 6.20
N ALA A 131 0.45 5.20 6.95
CA ALA A 131 0.60 5.78 8.28
C ALA A 131 0.49 7.31 8.26
N THR A 132 1.10 7.96 7.28
CA THR A 132 0.97 9.42 7.07
C THR A 132 -0.48 9.84 6.79
N ALA A 133 -1.15 9.17 5.85
CA ALA A 133 -2.52 9.52 5.46
C ALA A 133 -3.55 9.25 6.57
N MET A 134 -3.33 8.24 7.41
CA MET A 134 -4.20 7.94 8.57
C MET A 134 -4.13 9.02 9.65
N LYS A 135 -2.96 9.67 9.82
CA LYS A 135 -2.75 10.76 10.80
C LYS A 135 -3.24 12.13 10.33
N MET A 136 -3.64 12.25 9.07
CA MET A 136 -3.97 13.53 8.44
C MET A 136 -5.40 13.46 7.87
N PRO A 137 -6.42 13.86 8.66
CA PRO A 137 -7.82 13.79 8.23
C PRO A 137 -8.13 14.60 6.96
N ASP A 138 -7.40 15.69 6.74
CA ASP A 138 -7.52 16.65 5.64
C ASP A 138 -6.48 16.43 4.51
N ALA A 139 -5.90 15.24 4.42
CA ALA A 139 -4.87 14.92 3.44
C ALA A 139 -5.34 15.10 1.99
N ALA A 140 -6.63 14.84 1.70
CA ALA A 140 -7.19 15.00 0.36
C ALA A 140 -7.15 16.46 -0.09
N GLU A 141 -7.60 17.36 0.76
CA GLU A 141 -7.66 18.80 0.52
C GLU A 141 -6.27 19.41 0.39
N ARG A 142 -5.34 19.02 1.25
CA ARG A 142 -3.95 19.51 1.22
C ARG A 142 -3.22 19.03 -0.03
N TRP A 143 -3.34 17.75 -0.38
CA TRP A 143 -2.74 17.21 -1.60
C TRP A 143 -3.33 17.87 -2.86
N ALA A 144 -4.65 18.08 -2.90
CA ALA A 144 -5.32 18.75 -4.02
C ALA A 144 -4.87 20.22 -4.21
N LYS A 145 -4.40 20.87 -3.14
CA LYS A 145 -3.79 22.21 -3.18
C LYS A 145 -2.31 22.20 -3.61
N GLY A 146 -1.74 21.02 -3.90
CA GLY A 146 -0.35 20.87 -4.34
C GLY A 146 0.64 20.62 -3.21
N GLU A 147 0.20 20.38 -1.97
CA GLU A 147 1.12 20.05 -0.88
C GLU A 147 1.73 18.65 -1.06
N SER A 148 3.05 18.55 -0.83
CA SER A 148 3.76 17.27 -0.75
C SER A 148 3.62 16.70 0.66
N LEU A 149 2.72 15.74 0.85
CA LEU A 149 2.41 15.19 2.17
C LEU A 149 3.29 14.02 2.60
N PHE A 150 3.94 13.36 1.65
CA PHE A 150 4.63 12.10 1.85
C PHE A 150 6.14 12.25 1.63
N ASP A 151 6.92 11.57 2.47
CA ASP A 151 8.38 11.58 2.42
C ASP A 151 8.92 10.33 1.72
N ASN A 152 10.19 10.40 1.28
CA ASN A 152 10.93 9.26 0.72
C ASN A 152 10.22 8.57 -0.46
N PRO A 153 9.98 9.30 -1.57
CA PRO A 153 9.41 8.68 -2.77
C PRO A 153 10.31 7.55 -3.27
N LEU A 154 9.69 6.46 -3.72
CA LEU A 154 10.35 5.37 -4.43
C LEU A 154 10.84 5.89 -5.78
N ARG A 155 12.05 5.46 -6.17
CA ARG A 155 12.67 5.82 -7.45
C ARG A 155 12.07 5.05 -8.61
#